data_AF-A0A1E7DQ85-F1
#
_entry.id   AF-A0A1E7DQ85-F1
#
_cell.length_a   1.000
_cell.length_b   1.000
_cell.length_c   1.000
_cell.angle_alpha   90.00
_cell.angle_beta   90.00
_cell.angle_gamma   90.00
#
_symmetry.space_group_name_H-M   'P 1'
#
loop_
_entity.id
_entity.type
_entity.pdbx_description
1 polymer ?
#
loop_
_entity_poly.entity_id
_entity_poly.type
_entity_poly.pdbx_seq_one_letter_code
_entity_poly.pdbx_strand_id
1 'polypeptide(L)' 'MDHYTPQTYEMARALNKHTGLEKPSFKEREKLLAGYKANSMTKVEKVTAVMVKEVMTVENTKNPTLPRE' A
#
# COMPACT_ATOMS: atom_id res chain seq x y z
N MET A 1 -8.55 -16.66 9.47
CA MET A 1 -8.81 -15.21 9.40
C MET A 1 -10.28 -15.02 9.67
N ASP A 2 -10.63 -14.42 10.80
CA ASP A 2 -12.03 -14.11 11.11
C ASP A 2 -12.56 -13.13 10.08
N HIS A 3 -13.38 -13.62 9.16
CA HIS A 3 -14.01 -12.80 8.14
C HIS A 3 -15.04 -11.92 8.83
N TYR A 4 -14.71 -10.64 9.02
CA TYR A 4 -15.69 -9.62 9.38
C TYR A 4 -16.73 -9.56 8.27
N THR A 5 -17.89 -10.18 8.49
CA THR A 5 -19.01 -10.06 7.58
C THR A 5 -19.60 -8.65 7.69
N PRO A 6 -20.30 -8.15 6.65
CA PRO A 6 -20.96 -6.85 6.73
C PRO A 6 -21.88 -6.74 7.95
N GLN A 7 -22.59 -7.82 8.29
CA GLN A 7 -23.54 -7.87 9.39
C GLN A 7 -22.86 -7.70 10.76
N THR A 8 -21.74 -8.40 11.01
CA THR A 8 -21.03 -8.29 12.29
C THR A 8 -20.38 -6.93 12.47
N TYR A 9 -19.90 -6.33 11.38
CA TYR A 9 -19.38 -4.95 11.40
C TYR A 9 -20.45 -3.92 11.76
N GLU A 10 -21.62 -4.00 11.13
CA GLU A 10 -22.72 -3.07 11.35
C GLU A 10 -23.29 -3.22 12.77
N MET A 11 -23.39 -4.45 13.29
CA MET A 11 -23.71 -4.69 14.71
C MET A 11 -22.70 -4.04 15.65
N ALA A 12 -21.41 -4.24 15.42
CA ALA A 12 -20.36 -3.64 16.24
C ALA A 12 -20.40 -2.10 16.15
N ARG A 13 -20.73 -1.52 14.98
CA ARG A 13 -20.93 -0.07 14.83
C ARG A 13 -22.11 0.42 15.67
N ALA A 14 -23.25 -0.29 15.61
CA ALA A 14 -24.44 0.06 16.37
C ALA A 14 -24.20 -0.02 17.89
N LEU A 15 -23.53 -1.06 18.37
CA LEU A 15 -23.16 -1.21 19.78
C LEU A 15 -22.26 -0.07 20.27
N ASN A 16 -21.36 0.42 19.43
CA ASN A 16 -20.44 1.52 19.75
C ASN A 16 -21.01 2.92 19.48
N LYS A 17 -22.28 3.06 19.10
CA LYS A 17 -22.90 4.36 18.78
C LYS A 17 -22.81 5.37 19.93
N HIS A 18 -22.82 4.89 21.18
CA HIS A 18 -22.72 5.71 22.38
C HIS A 18 -21.36 6.42 22.55
N THR A 19 -20.31 6.00 21.84
CA THR A 19 -18.97 6.57 21.97
C THR A 19 -18.82 7.95 21.30
N GLY A 20 -19.82 8.40 20.52
CA GLY A 20 -19.75 9.66 19.76
C GLY A 20 -18.73 9.68 18.62
N LEU A 21 -17.93 8.61 18.47
CA LEU A 21 -17.00 8.44 17.37
C LEU A 21 -17.74 7.84 16.18
N GLU A 22 -18.11 8.69 15.22
CA GLU A 22 -18.72 8.25 13.98
C GLU A 22 -17.76 7.34 13.21
N LYS A 23 -18.12 6.07 13.08
CA LYS A 23 -17.39 5.09 12.27
C LYS A 23 -18.00 5.01 10.88
N PRO A 24 -17.18 4.83 9.83
CA PRO A 24 -17.69 4.68 8.46
C PRO A 24 -18.54 3.42 8.32
N SER A 25 -19.42 3.42 7.31
CA SER A 25 -20.16 2.20 6.93
C SER A 25 -19.25 1.09 6.46
N PHE A 26 -19.74 -0.15 6.46
CA PHE A 26 -18.96 -1.29 5.97
C PHE A 26 -18.41 -1.02 4.56
N LYS A 27 -19.25 -0.48 3.67
CA LYS A 27 -18.88 -0.16 2.29
C LYS A 27 -17.79 0.93 2.20
N GLU A 28 -17.90 1.97 3.02
CA GLU A 28 -16.90 3.04 3.07
C GLU A 28 -15.57 2.56 3.65
N ARG A 29 -15.63 1.72 4.69
CA ARG A 29 -14.45 1.05 5.25
C ARG A 29 -13.74 0.21 4.19
N GLU A 30 -14.47 -0.61 3.44
CA GLU A 30 -13.87 -1.44 2.37
C GLU A 30 -13.25 -0.57 1.27
N LYS A 31 -13.89 0.54 0.89
CA LYS A 31 -13.33 1.50 -0.08
C LYS A 31 -12.02 2.11 0.44
N LEU A 32 -11.97 2.51 1.71
CA LEU A 32 -10.76 3.05 2.34
C LEU A 32 -9.64 2.00 2.42
N LEU A 33 -9.96 0.76 2.76
CA LEU A 33 -8.99 -0.34 2.79
C LEU A 33 -8.44 -0.67 1.41
N ALA A 34 -9.30 -0.70 0.39
CA ALA A 34 -8.89 -0.89 -0.99
C ALA A 34 -7.96 0.25 -1.45
N GLY A 35 -8.31 1.51 -1.13
CA GLY A 35 -7.48 2.68 -1.40
C GLY A 35 -6.12 2.62 -0.68
N TYR A 36 -6.10 2.20 0.58
CA TYR A 36 -4.86 2.02 1.34
C TYR A 36 -3.96 0.95 0.72
N LYS A 37 -4.54 -0.21 0.37
CA LYS A 37 -3.81 -1.30 -0.29
C LYS A 37 -3.25 -0.86 -1.64
N ALA A 38 -4.05 -0.20 -2.46
CA ALA A 38 -3.61 0.32 -3.75
C ALA A 38 -2.46 1.33 -3.59
N ASN A 39 -2.60 2.30 -2.68
CA ASN A 39 -1.55 3.29 -2.42
C ASN A 39 -0.28 2.65 -1.84
N SER A 40 -0.42 1.64 -0.97
CA SER A 40 0.71 0.89 -0.42
C SER A 40 1.46 0.15 -1.52
N MET A 41 0.75 -0.51 -2.44
CA MET A 41 1.34 -1.18 -3.60
C MET A 41 2.05 -0.20 -4.52
N THR A 42 1.42 0.93 -4.86
CA THR A 42 2.04 1.97 -5.68
C THR A 42 3.29 2.57 -5.03
N LYS A 43 3.31 2.75 -3.71
CA LYS A 43 4.50 3.20 -2.98
C LYS A 43 5.62 2.16 -3.03
N VAL A 44 5.29 0.88 -2.83
CA VAL A 44 6.26 -0.22 -2.94
C VAL A 44 6.83 -0.29 -4.36
N GLU A 45 5.99 -0.26 -5.40
CA GLU A 45 6.43 -0.25 -6.80
C GLU A 45 7.37 0.91 -7.12
N LYS A 46 7.06 2.12 -6.62
CA LYS A 46 7.95 3.29 -6.77
C LYS A 46 9.30 3.09 -6.09
N VAL A 47 9.33 2.54 -4.87
CA VAL A 47 10.58 2.25 -4.16
C VAL A 47 11.40 1.20 -4.90
N THR A 48 10.76 0.11 -5.35
CA THR A 48 11.42 -0.95 -6.12
C THR A 48 11.98 -0.42 -7.44
N ALA A 49 11.23 0.43 -8.15
CA ALA A 49 11.68 1.03 -9.41
C ALA A 49 12.88 1.97 -9.21
N VAL A 50 12.92 2.74 -8.12
CA VAL A 50 14.07 3.58 -7.75
C VAL A 50 15.29 2.72 -7.43
N MET A 51 15.14 1.68 -6.60
CA MET A 51 16.24 0.77 -6.26
C MET A 51 16.83 0.05 -7.50
N VAL A 52 15.99 -0.43 -8.42
CA VAL A 52 16.46 -1.07 -9.66
C VAL A 52 17.26 -0.08 -10.52
N LYS A 53 16.77 1.17 -10.64
CA LYS A 53 17.48 2.20 -11.40
C LYS A 53 18.85 2.53 -10.79
N GLU A 54 18.93 2.64 -9.47
CA GLU A 54 20.19 2.89 -8.76
C GLU A 54 21.20 1.75 -8.97
N VAL A 55 20.77 0.49 -8.86
CA VAL A 55 21.63 -0.69 -9.10
C VAL A 55 22.16 -0.69 -10.55
N MET A 56 21.31 -0.44 -11.54
CA MET A 56 21.74 -0.38 -12.95
C MET A 56 22.74 0.76 -13.23
N THR A 57 22.58 1.91 -12.56
CA THR A 57 23.54 3.02 -12.72
C THR A 57 24.91 2.73 -12.11
N VAL A 58 24.96 1.99 -10.99
CA VAL A 58 26.22 1.64 -10.31
C VAL A 58 27.03 0.60 -11.11
N GLU A 59 26.37 -0.36 -11.77
CA GLU A 59 27.06 -1.34 -12.62
C GLU A 59 27.63 -0.71 -13.90
N ASN A 60 26.97 0.28 -14.49
CA ASN A 60 27.42 0.92 -15.73
C ASN A 60 28.67 1.82 -15.54
N THR A 61 28.94 2.28 -14.31
CA THR A 61 30.14 3.10 -14.00
C THR A 61 31.41 2.33 -13.73
N LYS A 62 31.37 0.98 -13.66
CA LYS A 62 32.55 0.15 -13.35
C LYS A 62 33.29 -0.42 -14.56
N ASN A 63 32.91 -0.07 -15.79
CA ASN A 63 33.67 -0.47 -16.98
C ASN A 63 33.85 0.70 -17.96
N PRO A 64 34.84 1.59 -17.74
CA PRO A 64 35.36 2.38 -18.83
C PRO A 64 36.18 1.45 -19.73
N THR A 65 35.58 1.01 -20.83
CA THR A 65 36.30 0.36 -21.94
C THR A 65 37.38 1.35 -22.41
N LEU A 66 38.63 1.11 -22.01
CA LEU A 66 39.78 1.87 -22.50
C LEU A 66 39.88 1.68 -24.02
N PRO A 67 40.01 2.75 -24.82
CA PRO A 67 40.33 2.60 -26.23
C PRO A 67 41.73 2.01 -26.34
N ARG A 68 41.86 0.86 -27.02
CA ARG A 68 43.16 0.34 -27.44
C ARG A 68 43.65 1.20 -28.61
N GLU A 69 44.73 1.93 -28.39
CA GLU A 69 45.59 2.48 -29.44
C GLU A 69 46.42 1.36 -30.11
#